data_AF-A0A4R2MSX2-F1
#
_entry.id   AF-A0A4R2MSX2-F1
#
_cell.length_a   1.000
_cell.length_b   1.000
_cell.length_c   1.000
_cell.angle_alpha   90.00
_cell.angle_beta   90.00
_cell.angle_gamma   90.00
#
_symmetry.space_group_name_H-M   'P 1'
#
loop_
_entity.id
_entity.type
_entity.pdbx_description
1 polymer ?
#
loop_
_entity_poly.entity_id
_entity_poly.type
_entity_poly.pdbx_seq_one_letter_code
_entity_poly.pdbx_strand_id
1 'polypeptide(L)'
;MMKIMQMIAVLALMIPLSGCMDTFTKFWNSAGAANNLSDKEKEIYRECDEIVEKQMRPNPNKWVGDKEQQKWLAEFANRTGQCIYEKKRAK
;
A
#
# COMPACT_ATOMS: atom_id res chain seq x y z
N MET A 1 20.04 -11.78 -40.07
CA MET A 1 19.39 -10.52 -39.65
C MET A 1 18.18 -10.73 -38.73
N MET A 2 17.25 -11.67 -38.98
CA MET A 2 16.08 -11.90 -38.09
C MET A 2 16.42 -12.25 -36.62
N LYS A 3 17.49 -13.01 -36.38
CA LYS A 3 17.89 -13.46 -35.03
C LYS A 3 18.37 -12.31 -34.12
N ILE A 4 18.99 -11.28 -34.69
CA ILE A 4 19.49 -10.12 -33.92
C ILE A 4 18.32 -9.25 -33.47
N MET A 5 17.30 -9.08 -34.34
CA MET A 5 16.08 -8.34 -34.02
C MET A 5 15.28 -9.00 -32.89
N GLN A 6 15.18 -10.33 -32.90
CA GLN A 6 14.56 -11.09 -31.80
C GLN A 6 15.35 -10.97 -30.49
N MET A 7 16.68 -10.99 -30.56
CA MET A 7 17.53 -10.86 -29.37
C MET A 7 17.40 -9.46 -28.72
N ILE A 8 17.30 -8.41 -29.53
CA ILE A 8 17.05 -7.03 -29.07
C ILE A 8 15.66 -6.92 -28.45
N ALA A 9 14.64 -7.53 -29.04
CA ALA A 9 13.28 -7.53 -28.48
C ALA A 9 13.21 -8.22 -27.11
N VAL A 10 13.92 -9.35 -26.94
CA VAL A 10 14.00 -10.05 -25.65
C VAL A 10 14.72 -9.21 -24.60
N LEU A 11 15.84 -8.56 -24.96
CA LEU A 11 16.57 -7.67 -24.03
C LEU A 11 15.74 -6.43 -23.65
N ALA A 12 15.01 -5.86 -24.60
CA ALA A 12 14.12 -4.72 -24.36
C ALA A 12 12.94 -5.05 -23.43
N LEU A 13 12.52 -6.33 -23.36
CA LEU A 13 11.49 -6.79 -22.41
C LEU A 13 12.08 -7.11 -21.02
N MET A 14 13.33 -7.60 -20.95
CA MET A 14 13.98 -7.98 -19.69
C MET A 14 14.34 -6.77 -18.80
N ILE A 15 14.74 -5.65 -19.40
CA ILE A 15 15.15 -4.43 -18.67
C ILE A 15 13.99 -3.77 -17.90
N PRO A 16 12.78 -3.58 -18.47
CA PRO A 16 11.65 -3.05 -17.70
C PRO A 16 11.11 -4.07 -16.68
N LEU A 17 11.19 -5.38 -16.97
CA LEU A 17 10.77 -6.42 -16.02
C LEU A 17 11.62 -6.44 -14.74
N SER A 18 12.94 -6.19 -14.82
CA SER A 18 13.80 -6.10 -13.64
C SER A 18 13.51 -4.85 -12.80
N GLY A 19 13.17 -3.72 -13.43
CA GLY A 19 12.73 -2.50 -12.73
C GLY A 19 11.38 -2.64 -12.02
N CYS A 20 10.43 -3.37 -12.61
CA CYS A 20 9.16 -3.70 -11.97
C CYS A 20 9.34 -4.66 -10.78
N MET A 21 10.24 -5.64 -10.89
CA MET A 21 10.61 -6.54 -9.79
C MET A 21 11.24 -5.79 -8.60
N ASP A 22 12.14 -4.83 -8.87
CA ASP A 22 12.76 -4.01 -7.82
C ASP A 22 11.73 -3.13 -7.11
N THR A 23 10.77 -2.57 -7.87
CA THR A 23 9.66 -1.79 -7.31
C THR A 23 8.72 -2.66 -6.48
N PHE A 24 8.39 -3.86 -6.98
CA PHE A 24 7.52 -4.82 -6.27
C PHE A 24 8.19 -5.37 -5.01
N THR A 25 9.49 -5.67 -5.04
CA THR A 25 10.24 -6.13 -3.86
C THR A 25 10.47 -5.02 -2.86
N LYS A 26 10.70 -3.77 -3.27
CA LYS A 26 10.71 -2.60 -2.37
C LYS A 26 9.33 -2.37 -1.74
N PHE A 27 8.26 -2.49 -2.52
CA PHE A 27 6.90 -2.40 -2.00
C PHE A 27 6.61 -3.53 -1.01
N TRP A 28 7.02 -4.77 -1.31
CA TRP A 28 6.85 -5.92 -0.42
C TRP A 28 7.70 -5.83 0.85
N ASN A 29 8.93 -5.32 0.76
CA ASN A 29 9.79 -5.05 1.91
C ASN A 29 9.30 -3.84 2.73
N SER A 30 8.68 -2.85 2.08
CA SER A 30 8.01 -1.74 2.75
C SER A 30 6.71 -2.20 3.43
N ALA A 31 5.97 -3.14 2.85
CA ALA A 31 4.88 -3.82 3.54
C ALA A 31 5.43 -4.68 4.70
N GLY A 32 6.63 -5.25 4.54
CA GLY A 32 7.41 -5.87 5.61
C GLY A 32 7.80 -4.92 6.74
N ALA A 33 7.77 -3.59 6.55
CA ALA A 33 7.93 -2.65 7.66
C ALA A 33 6.78 -2.75 8.67
N ALA A 34 5.60 -3.26 8.27
CA ALA A 34 4.53 -3.62 9.21
C ALA A 34 4.93 -4.80 10.12
N ASN A 35 5.83 -5.68 9.67
CA ASN A 35 6.38 -6.77 10.49
C ASN A 35 7.46 -6.31 11.48
N ASN A 36 8.09 -5.15 11.23
CA ASN A 36 9.07 -4.52 12.13
C ASN A 36 8.44 -3.61 13.20
N LEU A 37 7.10 -3.50 13.23
CA LEU A 37 6.41 -2.76 14.28
C LEU A 37 6.54 -3.52 15.61
N SER A 38 6.90 -2.79 16.67
CA SER A 38 6.82 -3.32 18.04
C SER A 38 5.37 -3.69 18.39
N ASP A 39 5.16 -4.59 19.35
CA ASP A 39 3.79 -5.01 19.73
C ASP A 39 2.90 -3.84 20.14
N LYS A 40 3.50 -2.83 20.79
CA LYS A 40 2.85 -1.57 21.14
C LYS A 40 2.46 -0.74 19.92
N GLU A 41 3.27 -0.75 18.86
CA GLU A 41 2.90 -0.07 17.63
C GLU A 41 1.79 -0.83 16.90
N LYS A 42 1.87 -2.17 16.83
CA LYS A 42 0.80 -2.99 16.26
C LYS A 42 -0.54 -2.74 16.96
N GLU A 43 -0.52 -2.59 18.28
CA GLU A 43 -1.72 -2.24 19.06
C GLU A 43 -2.27 -0.85 18.69
N ILE A 44 -1.41 0.17 18.59
CA ILE A 44 -1.82 1.52 18.16
C ILE A 44 -2.41 1.49 16.75
N TYR A 45 -1.76 0.77 15.83
CA TYR A 45 -2.27 0.59 14.46
C TYR A 45 -3.65 -0.06 14.47
N ARG A 46 -3.82 -1.18 15.20
CA ARG A 46 -5.12 -1.88 15.30
C ARG A 46 -6.20 -1.00 15.88
N GLU A 47 -5.91 -0.27 16.96
CA GLU A 47 -6.88 0.62 17.60
C GLU A 47 -7.30 1.76 16.66
N CYS A 48 -6.35 2.40 15.99
CA CYS A 48 -6.64 3.47 15.05
C CYS A 48 -7.41 2.97 13.82
N ASP A 49 -7.08 1.78 13.32
CA ASP A 49 -7.79 1.14 12.21
C ASP A 49 -9.26 0.87 12.58
N GLU A 50 -9.52 0.29 13.75
CA GLU A 50 -10.89 0.05 14.24
C GLU A 50 -11.69 1.34 14.43
N ILE A 51 -11.04 2.41 14.92
CA ILE A 51 -11.70 3.72 15.10
C ILE A 51 -12.10 4.30 13.75
N VAL A 52 -11.18 4.33 12.79
CA VAL A 52 -11.42 4.93 11.47
C VAL A 52 -12.39 4.07 10.66
N GLU A 53 -12.30 2.73 10.74
CA GLU A 53 -13.23 1.81 10.09
C GLU A 53 -14.67 2.03 10.58
N LYS A 54 -14.89 2.19 11.89
CA LYS A 54 -16.22 2.49 12.44
C LYS A 54 -16.78 3.81 11.94
N GLN A 55 -15.93 4.81 11.71
CA GLN A 55 -16.34 6.14 11.22
C GLN A 55 -16.61 6.16 9.72
N MET A 56 -15.84 5.39 8.95
CA MET A 56 -15.81 5.46 7.49
C MET A 56 -16.40 4.24 6.80
N ARG A 57 -16.99 3.30 7.55
CA ARG A 57 -17.46 2.00 7.05
C ARG A 57 -18.20 2.16 5.72
N PRO A 58 -17.68 1.62 4.61
CA PRO A 58 -18.35 1.74 3.33
C PRO A 58 -19.68 1.00 3.40
N ASN A 59 -20.72 1.57 2.80
CA ASN A 59 -22.00 0.87 2.67
C ASN A 59 -21.76 -0.37 1.81
N PRO A 60 -22.01 -1.59 2.34
CA PRO A 60 -21.71 -2.85 1.65
C PRO A 60 -22.44 -3.00 0.31
N ASN A 61 -23.51 -2.23 0.09
CA ASN A 61 -24.32 -2.26 -1.12
C ASN A 61 -23.98 -1.14 -2.12
N LYS A 62 -23.09 -0.21 -1.77
CA LYS A 62 -22.52 0.75 -2.72
C LYS A 62 -21.19 0.20 -3.19
N TRP A 63 -21.20 -0.48 -4.33
CA TRP A 63 -19.97 -0.64 -5.09
C TRP A 63 -19.53 0.74 -5.56
N VAL A 64 -18.48 1.24 -4.91
CA VAL A 64 -17.91 2.55 -5.14
C VAL A 64 -16.97 2.38 -6.33
N GLY A 65 -17.27 2.97 -7.49
CA GLY A 65 -16.41 2.83 -8.67
C GLY A 65 -14.95 3.24 -8.37
N ASP A 66 -13.99 2.76 -9.17
CA ASP A 66 -12.53 2.85 -8.89
C ASP A 66 -12.05 4.19 -8.32
N LYS A 67 -12.55 5.33 -8.84
CA LYS A 67 -12.14 6.67 -8.38
C LYS A 67 -12.64 7.01 -6.99
N GLU A 68 -13.85 6.63 -6.65
CA GLU A 68 -14.46 6.95 -5.36
C GLU A 68 -14.00 5.95 -4.29
N GLN A 69 -13.70 4.70 -4.66
CA GLN A 69 -12.95 3.77 -3.82
C GLN A 69 -11.52 4.28 -3.54
N GLN A 70 -10.80 4.79 -4.55
CA GLN A 70 -9.47 5.37 -4.35
C GLN A 70 -9.49 6.59 -3.42
N LYS A 71 -10.48 7.48 -3.58
CA LYS A 71 -10.66 8.61 -2.66
C LYS A 71 -10.94 8.15 -1.24
N TRP A 72 -11.82 7.16 -1.08
CA TRP A 72 -12.11 6.57 0.23
C TRP A 72 -10.86 5.96 0.87
N LEU A 73 -10.09 5.18 0.12
CA LEU A 73 -8.83 4.58 0.60
C LEU A 73 -7.81 5.65 1.00
N ALA A 74 -7.67 6.71 0.20
CA ALA A 74 -6.75 7.81 0.50
C ALA A 74 -7.16 8.54 1.78
N GLU A 75 -8.46 8.78 1.97
CA GLU A 75 -8.97 9.44 3.17
C GLU A 75 -8.89 8.54 4.40
N PHE A 76 -9.18 7.25 4.27
CA PHE A 76 -9.00 6.24 5.31
C PHE A 76 -7.54 6.21 5.78
N ALA A 77 -6.59 6.07 4.84
CA ALA A 77 -5.17 6.04 5.16
C ALA A 77 -4.69 7.33 5.86
N ASN A 78 -5.20 8.50 5.44
CA ASN A 78 -4.85 9.77 6.06
C ASN A 78 -5.34 9.85 7.52
N ARG A 79 -6.61 9.49 7.78
CA ARG A 79 -7.18 9.51 9.14
C ARG A 79 -6.50 8.50 10.06
N THR A 80 -6.23 7.30 9.57
CA THR A 80 -5.49 6.27 10.33
C THR A 80 -4.09 6.77 10.66
N GLY A 81 -3.39 7.37 9.69
CA GLY A 81 -2.07 7.99 9.91
C GLY A 81 -2.09 9.11 10.96
N GLN A 82 -3.10 9.98 10.95
CA GLN A 82 -3.27 11.04 11.95
C GLN A 82 -3.48 10.47 13.36
N CYS A 83 -4.36 9.47 13.52
CA CYS A 83 -4.59 8.80 14.80
C CYS A 83 -3.30 8.18 15.35
N ILE A 84 -2.54 7.46 14.51
CA ILE A 84 -1.28 6.85 14.92
C ILE A 84 -0.27 7.93 15.34
N TYR A 85 -0.20 9.04 14.61
CA TYR A 85 0.69 10.14 14.92
C TYR A 85 0.39 10.77 16.29
N GLU A 86 -0.88 11.04 16.58
CA GLU A 86 -1.32 11.58 17.87
C GLU A 86 -1.04 10.62 19.03
N LYS A 87 -1.36 9.32 18.85
CA LYS A 87 -1.11 8.27 19.85
C LYS A 87 0.37 8.05 20.12
N LYS A 88 1.24 8.21 19.12
CA LYS A 88 2.70 8.14 19.29
C LYS A 88 3.26 9.35 20.02
N ARG A 89 2.69 10.55 19.85
CA ARG A 89 3.10 11.78 20.56
C ARG A 89 2.58 11.91 22.00
N ALA A 90 1.48 11.25 22.33
CA ALA A 90 0.88 11.28 23.66
C ALA A 90 1.64 10.43 24.71
N LYS A 91 2.78 9.83 24.34
CA LYS A 91 3.72 9.10 25.20
C LYS A 91 5.07 9.79 25.22
#